data_AF-A0A2V5SEK0-F1
#
_entry.id   AF-A0A2V5SEK0-F1
#
_cell.length_a   1.000
_cell.length_b   1.000
_cell.length_c   1.000
_cell.angle_alpha   90.00
_cell.angle_beta   90.00
_cell.angle_gamma   90.00
#
_symmetry.space_group_name_H-M   'P 1'
#
loop_
_entity.id
_entity.type
_entity.pdbx_description
1 polymer ?
#
loop_
_entity_poly.entity_id
_entity_poly.type
_entity_poly.pdbx_seq_one_letter_code
_entity_poly.pdbx_strand_id
1 'polypeptide(L)'
;MKSPTRKSFNGLITIVGLAFLSSGSPAFAQQAQSQVMTTTTNAHTEQAPKIPNDELDSLVAPIALYPDPLLAQTLAASTYPLEVVQLQQWMDRNKNLKDKALADAVAKQPWDPSVQTLAAYPDVVQRMAGNIQWTTDLGNAFLAQQSDVMDAVQRMRGKAESKGTLKTSAQQTV
;
A
#
# COMPACT_ATOMS: atom_id res chain seq x y z
N MET A 1 25.82 13.82 -39.42
CA MET A 1 24.39 14.16 -39.63
C MET A 1 23.65 13.93 -38.33
N LYS A 2 23.48 14.97 -37.51
CA LYS A 2 22.21 15.72 -37.31
C LYS A 2 21.01 14.82 -36.95
N SER A 3 20.73 14.69 -35.66
CA SER A 3 19.36 14.89 -35.13
C SER A 3 19.05 16.39 -35.17
N PRO A 4 17.79 16.85 -35.39
CA PRO A 4 16.67 16.72 -34.45
C PRO A 4 15.34 16.42 -35.24
N THR A 5 14.11 16.28 -34.73
CA THR A 5 13.37 17.04 -33.72
C THR A 5 12.02 16.33 -33.53
N ARG A 6 11.56 16.08 -32.31
CA ARG A 6 10.14 15.81 -32.00
C ARG A 6 9.44 17.16 -31.83
N LYS A 7 8.36 17.40 -32.57
CA LYS A 7 7.38 18.46 -32.27
C LYS A 7 6.03 17.80 -32.03
N SER A 8 5.51 18.01 -30.84
CA SER A 8 4.14 17.83 -30.39
C SER A 8 3.20 18.80 -31.12
N PHE A 9 1.97 18.39 -31.42
CA PHE A 9 0.85 19.33 -31.51
C PHE A 9 -0.49 18.65 -31.19
N ASN A 10 -1.21 19.28 -30.28
CA ASN A 10 -2.59 19.00 -29.87
C ASN A 10 -3.56 19.23 -31.03
N GLY A 11 -4.72 18.57 -31.01
CA GLY A 11 -5.93 19.22 -31.52
C GLY A 11 -6.97 18.34 -32.18
N LEU A 12 -8.17 18.43 -31.59
CA LEU A 12 -9.48 18.46 -32.24
C LEU A 12 -10.10 17.16 -32.78
N ILE A 13 -11.09 16.73 -32.00
CA ILE A 13 -12.31 16.01 -32.40
C ILE A 13 -13.06 16.87 -33.42
N THR A 14 -13.43 16.29 -34.56
CA THR A 14 -14.45 16.85 -35.47
C THR A 14 -15.50 15.78 -35.75
N ILE A 15 -16.68 16.01 -35.17
CA ILE A 15 -17.94 15.29 -35.38
C ILE A 15 -18.50 15.72 -36.74
N VAL A 16 -18.80 14.76 -37.61
CA VAL A 16 -19.62 15.00 -38.82
C VAL A 16 -21.09 14.83 -38.42
N GLY A 17 -21.80 15.97 -38.35
CA GLY A 17 -23.27 16.03 -38.29
C GLY A 17 -23.89 15.62 -39.64
N LEU A 18 -24.92 14.77 -39.62
CA LEU A 18 -26.35 15.10 -39.50
C LEU A 18 -26.96 15.72 -40.76
N ALA A 19 -27.88 14.97 -41.36
CA ALA A 19 -28.95 15.50 -42.20
C ALA A 19 -30.22 14.73 -41.88
N PHE A 20 -31.16 15.35 -41.15
CA PHE A 20 -32.58 15.14 -41.42
C PHE A 20 -33.39 16.36 -40.94
N LEU A 21 -34.36 16.68 -41.78
CA LEU A 21 -34.95 17.99 -41.97
C LEU A 21 -36.01 18.34 -40.91
N SER A 22 -36.06 19.65 -40.70
CA SER A 22 -37.05 20.50 -40.04
C SER A 22 -38.53 20.20 -40.32
N SER A 23 -39.37 20.39 -39.30
CA SER A 23 -40.71 20.99 -39.46
C SER A 23 -41.33 21.43 -38.12
N GLY A 24 -41.64 22.73 -37.98
CA GLY A 24 -42.93 23.16 -37.42
C GLY A 24 -42.99 23.88 -36.06
N SER A 25 -43.16 25.21 -36.13
CA SER A 25 -44.07 26.06 -35.33
C SER A 25 -43.59 26.81 -34.07
N PRO A 26 -44.18 28.01 -33.77
CA PRO A 26 -43.51 29.10 -33.08
C PRO A 26 -44.00 29.38 -31.64
N ALA A 27 -43.11 30.04 -30.87
CA ALA A 27 -43.38 31.00 -29.79
C ALA A 27 -44.40 30.63 -28.70
N PHE A 28 -43.90 29.94 -27.67
CA PHE A 28 -44.17 30.31 -26.28
C PHE A 28 -42.83 30.64 -25.63
N ALA A 29 -42.69 31.89 -25.17
CA ALA A 29 -41.60 32.30 -24.30
C ALA A 29 -41.77 31.61 -22.95
N GLN A 30 -41.20 30.41 -22.81
CA GLN A 30 -41.09 29.73 -21.54
C GLN A 30 -39.70 30.08 -20.98
N GLN A 31 -39.66 31.06 -20.07
CA GLN A 31 -38.55 31.24 -19.16
C GLN A 31 -38.31 29.91 -18.44
N ALA A 32 -37.27 29.19 -18.84
CA ALA A 32 -36.78 28.04 -18.09
C ALA A 32 -36.24 28.58 -16.76
N GLN A 33 -37.07 28.49 -15.72
CA GLN A 33 -36.60 28.55 -14.35
C GLN A 33 -35.52 27.49 -14.22
N SER A 34 -34.27 27.94 -14.03
CA SER A 34 -33.18 27.10 -13.56
C SER A 34 -33.59 26.52 -12.21
N GLN A 35 -34.19 25.34 -12.22
CA GLN A 35 -34.31 24.52 -11.03
C GLN A 35 -32.90 24.07 -10.70
N VAL A 36 -32.24 24.83 -9.83
CA VAL A 36 -31.07 24.38 -9.11
C VAL A 36 -31.54 23.18 -8.30
N MET A 37 -31.25 21.97 -8.79
CA MET A 37 -31.19 20.81 -7.91
C MET A 37 -30.08 21.10 -6.92
N THR A 38 -30.44 21.66 -5.77
CA THR A 38 -29.70 21.46 -4.54
C THR A 38 -29.85 19.98 -4.22
N THR A 39 -29.04 19.14 -4.86
CA THR A 39 -28.65 17.89 -4.22
C THR A 39 -27.89 18.33 -2.99
N THR A 40 -28.56 18.30 -1.84
CA THR A 40 -27.89 18.20 -0.54
C THR A 40 -27.18 16.86 -0.53
N THR A 41 -26.08 16.77 -1.28
CA THR A 41 -25.08 15.73 -1.08
C THR A 41 -24.49 16.06 0.27
N ASN A 42 -25.05 15.45 1.32
CA ASN A 42 -24.28 15.17 2.51
C ASN A 42 -23.04 14.43 2.01
N ALA A 43 -21.95 15.17 1.82
CA ALA A 43 -20.65 14.61 1.58
C ALA A 43 -20.23 13.94 2.89
N HIS A 44 -20.85 12.80 3.20
CA HIS A 44 -20.20 11.78 3.97
C HIS A 44 -19.01 11.38 3.11
N THR A 45 -17.87 12.00 3.40
CA THR A 45 -16.59 11.42 3.05
C THR A 45 -16.64 10.05 3.69
N GLU A 46 -16.92 9.02 2.89
CA GLU A 46 -16.91 7.63 3.30
C GLU A 46 -15.45 7.31 3.59
N GLN A 47 -14.99 7.73 4.77
CA GLN A 47 -13.73 7.29 5.34
C GLN A 47 -13.85 5.78 5.42
N ALA A 48 -12.98 5.09 4.69
CA ALA A 48 -12.87 3.64 4.78
C ALA A 48 -12.87 3.24 6.27
N PRO A 49 -13.67 2.25 6.67
CA PRO A 49 -13.79 1.87 8.07
C PRO A 49 -12.41 1.69 8.70
N LYS A 50 -12.20 2.35 9.83
CA LYS A 50 -10.97 2.22 10.61
C LYS A 50 -10.84 0.76 11.10
N ILE A 51 -9.64 0.19 10.99
CA ILE A 51 -9.38 -1.18 11.45
C ILE A 51 -9.36 -1.12 12.98
N PRO A 52 -10.10 -1.99 13.68
CA PRO A 52 -10.14 -1.95 15.13
C PRO A 52 -8.79 -2.38 15.75
N ASN A 53 -8.52 -1.90 16.97
CA ASN A 53 -7.21 -2.04 17.60
C ASN A 53 -6.77 -3.49 17.84
N ASP A 54 -7.71 -4.39 18.11
CA ASP A 54 -7.46 -5.83 18.31
C ASP A 54 -7.08 -6.55 17.01
N GLU A 55 -7.66 -6.11 15.89
CA GLU A 55 -7.28 -6.57 14.56
C GLU A 55 -5.89 -6.03 14.17
N LEU A 56 -5.61 -4.75 14.44
CA LEU A 56 -4.26 -4.20 14.26
C LEU A 56 -3.21 -4.91 15.13
N ASP A 57 -3.53 -5.19 16.40
CA ASP A 57 -2.67 -5.96 17.31
C ASP A 57 -2.34 -7.34 16.71
N SER A 58 -3.34 -8.02 16.15
CA SER A 58 -3.18 -9.34 15.52
C SER A 58 -2.35 -9.26 14.23
N LEU A 59 -2.56 -8.21 13.43
CA LEU A 59 -1.88 -7.97 12.17
C LEU A 59 -0.38 -7.73 12.38
N VAL A 60 0.00 -6.95 13.40
CA VAL A 60 1.40 -6.60 13.68
C VAL A 60 2.11 -7.59 14.60
N ALA A 61 1.39 -8.46 15.33
CA ALA A 61 1.98 -9.41 16.27
C ALA A 61 3.17 -10.22 15.70
N PRO A 62 3.16 -10.70 14.44
CA PRO A 62 4.29 -11.46 13.89
C PRO A 62 5.59 -10.67 13.71
N ILE A 63 5.51 -9.34 13.65
CA ILE A 63 6.63 -8.43 13.37
C ILE A 63 6.92 -7.47 14.54
N ALA A 64 6.10 -7.50 15.59
CA ALA A 64 6.20 -6.57 16.71
C ALA A 64 7.56 -6.64 17.43
N LEU A 65 8.22 -7.79 17.41
CA LEU A 65 9.54 -7.99 18.04
C LEU A 65 10.72 -7.76 17.09
N TYR A 66 10.47 -7.31 15.85
CA TYR A 66 11.56 -6.92 14.96
C TYR A 66 12.25 -5.65 15.50
N PRO A 67 13.58 -5.54 15.36
CA PRO A 67 14.28 -4.28 15.62
C PRO A 67 13.68 -3.14 14.79
N ASP A 68 13.68 -1.91 15.33
CA ASP A 68 13.02 -0.77 14.69
C ASP A 68 13.41 -0.54 13.22
N PRO A 69 14.69 -0.64 12.81
CA PRO A 69 15.05 -0.50 11.40
C PRO A 69 14.40 -1.58 10.52
N LEU A 70 14.38 -2.83 10.98
CA LEU A 70 13.77 -3.94 10.24
C LEU A 70 12.25 -3.85 10.21
N LEU A 71 11.63 -3.38 11.30
CA LEU A 71 10.20 -3.14 11.38
C LEU A 71 9.77 -2.09 10.34
N ALA A 72 10.41 -0.92 10.37
CA ALA A 72 10.14 0.15 9.40
C ALA A 72 10.32 -0.35 7.97
N GLN A 73 11.38 -1.14 7.75
CA GLN A 73 11.65 -1.73 6.45
C GLN A 73 10.56 -2.71 5.98
N THR A 74 10.07 -3.54 6.90
CA THR A 74 9.02 -4.54 6.63
C THR A 74 7.68 -3.85 6.33
N LEU A 75 7.33 -2.81 7.09
CA LEU A 75 6.13 -2.01 6.87
C LEU A 75 6.18 -1.29 5.51
N ALA A 76 7.32 -0.68 5.16
CA ALA A 76 7.50 -0.06 3.84
C ALA A 76 7.38 -1.09 2.71
N ALA A 77 8.07 -2.23 2.81
CA ALA A 77 8.00 -3.27 1.78
C ALA A 77 6.60 -3.90 1.66
N SER A 78 5.78 -3.89 2.72
CA SER A 78 4.42 -4.42 2.70
C SER A 78 3.48 -3.65 1.79
N THR A 79 3.83 -2.41 1.41
CA THR A 79 3.07 -1.63 0.41
C THR A 79 3.39 -2.04 -1.03
N TYR A 80 4.30 -3.02 -1.24
CA TYR A 80 4.71 -3.55 -2.54
C TYR A 80 4.60 -5.10 -2.58
N PRO A 81 3.43 -5.69 -2.30
CA PRO A 81 3.29 -7.14 -2.15
C PRO A 81 3.75 -7.94 -3.38
N LEU A 82 3.47 -7.43 -4.59
CA LEU A 82 3.92 -8.07 -5.83
C LEU A 82 5.45 -8.13 -5.92
N GLU A 83 6.15 -7.06 -5.58
CA GLU A 83 7.61 -7.00 -5.62
C GLU A 83 8.23 -7.93 -4.58
N VAL A 84 7.61 -8.09 -3.41
CA VAL A 84 8.04 -9.06 -2.40
C VAL A 84 7.96 -10.49 -2.91
N VAL A 85 6.90 -10.86 -3.63
CA VAL A 85 6.79 -12.18 -4.28
C VAL A 85 7.86 -12.35 -5.36
N GLN A 86 8.11 -11.31 -6.16
CA GLN A 86 9.17 -11.33 -7.18
C GLN A 86 10.56 -11.49 -6.56
N LEU A 87 10.81 -10.82 -5.43
CA LEU A 87 12.04 -10.95 -4.66
C LEU A 87 12.23 -12.38 -4.17
N GLN A 88 11.21 -13.00 -3.56
CA GLN A 88 11.28 -14.40 -3.13
C GLN A 88 11.67 -15.33 -4.29
N GLN A 89 10.96 -15.23 -5.42
CA GLN A 89 11.24 -16.04 -6.59
C GLN A 89 12.64 -15.79 -7.17
N TRP A 90 13.11 -14.54 -7.12
CA TRP A 90 14.45 -14.20 -7.57
C TRP A 90 15.52 -14.78 -6.63
N MET A 91 15.33 -14.71 -5.32
CA MET A 91 16.24 -15.33 -4.33
C MET A 91 16.31 -16.85 -4.53
N ASP A 92 15.19 -17.49 -4.85
CA ASP A 92 15.14 -18.92 -5.16
C ASP A 92 15.95 -19.31 -6.40
N ARG A 93 16.06 -18.41 -7.38
CA ARG A 93 16.91 -18.60 -8.58
C ARG A 93 18.38 -18.21 -8.35
N ASN A 94 18.67 -17.45 -7.31
CA ASN A 94 19.98 -16.85 -7.05
C ASN A 94 20.56 -17.26 -5.68
N LYS A 95 20.31 -18.50 -5.24
CA LYS A 95 20.67 -19.00 -3.89
C LYS A 95 22.18 -18.93 -3.56
N ASN A 96 23.01 -18.88 -4.60
CA ASN A 96 24.47 -18.77 -4.53
C ASN A 96 24.99 -17.34 -4.32
N LEU A 97 24.15 -16.30 -4.47
CA LEU A 97 24.55 -14.93 -4.17
C LEU A 97 24.54 -14.66 -2.66
N LYS A 98 25.59 -14.00 -2.18
CA LYS A 98 25.79 -13.64 -0.76
C LYS A 98 26.40 -12.24 -0.64
N ASP A 99 26.24 -11.65 0.53
CA ASP A 99 26.88 -10.40 0.96
C ASP A 99 26.81 -9.30 -0.12
N LYS A 100 27.96 -8.72 -0.48
CA LYS A 100 28.05 -7.66 -1.49
C LYS A 100 27.53 -8.10 -2.85
N ALA A 101 27.77 -9.35 -3.26
CA ALA A 101 27.29 -9.84 -4.56
C ALA A 101 25.75 -9.92 -4.61
N LEU A 102 25.12 -10.28 -3.50
CA LEU A 102 23.66 -10.23 -3.35
C LEU A 102 23.16 -8.78 -3.42
N ALA A 103 23.76 -7.87 -2.65
CA ALA A 103 23.40 -6.46 -2.63
C ALA A 103 23.52 -5.80 -4.02
N ASP A 104 24.64 -6.04 -4.72
CA ASP A 104 24.89 -5.49 -6.06
C ASP A 104 23.91 -6.06 -7.10
N ALA A 105 23.45 -7.30 -6.94
CA ALA A 105 22.53 -7.94 -7.86
C ALA A 105 21.07 -7.54 -7.62
N VAL A 106 20.65 -7.40 -6.36
CA VAL A 106 19.30 -6.94 -6.01
C VAL A 106 19.10 -5.46 -6.36
N ALA A 107 20.14 -4.63 -6.22
CA ALA A 107 20.09 -3.20 -6.57
C ALA A 107 19.84 -2.93 -8.07
N LYS A 108 20.00 -3.95 -8.92
CA LYS A 108 19.71 -3.89 -10.37
C LYS A 108 18.26 -4.22 -10.69
N GLN A 109 17.50 -4.72 -9.72
CA GLN A 109 16.09 -5.06 -9.91
C GLN A 109 15.24 -3.79 -9.85
N PRO A 110 14.15 -3.69 -10.62
CA PRO A 110 13.32 -2.50 -10.70
C PRO A 110 12.33 -2.40 -9.52
N TRP A 111 12.73 -2.83 -8.33
CA TRP A 111 11.92 -2.83 -7.11
C TRP A 111 12.23 -1.60 -6.27
N ASP A 112 11.30 -1.23 -5.40
CA ASP A 112 11.51 -0.18 -4.41
C ASP A 112 12.71 -0.52 -3.50
N PRO A 113 13.53 0.48 -3.07
CA PRO A 113 14.65 0.24 -2.16
C PRO A 113 14.23 -0.50 -0.88
N SER A 114 12.98 -0.34 -0.45
CA SER A 114 12.45 -1.06 0.69
C SER A 114 12.41 -2.57 0.48
N VAL A 115 11.97 -3.00 -0.70
CA VAL A 115 11.93 -4.41 -1.10
C VAL A 115 13.36 -4.91 -1.35
N GLN A 116 14.21 -4.14 -2.03
CA GLN A 116 15.60 -4.54 -2.29
C GLN A 116 16.37 -4.87 -1.00
N THR A 117 16.19 -4.06 0.03
CA THR A 117 16.89 -4.24 1.32
C THR A 117 16.46 -5.51 2.04
N LEU A 118 15.25 -6.02 1.79
CA LEU A 118 14.79 -7.28 2.37
C LEU A 118 15.57 -8.51 1.87
N ALA A 119 16.34 -8.41 0.79
CA ALA A 119 17.17 -9.52 0.32
C ALA A 119 18.18 -10.00 1.39
N ALA A 120 18.59 -9.11 2.29
CA ALA A 120 19.45 -9.45 3.43
C ALA A 120 18.73 -10.22 4.55
N TYR A 121 17.39 -10.35 4.48
CA TYR A 121 16.54 -10.95 5.51
C TYR A 121 15.62 -12.04 4.90
N PRO A 122 16.16 -13.20 4.51
CA PRO A 122 15.39 -14.25 3.82
C PRO A 122 14.14 -14.71 4.57
N ASP A 123 14.21 -14.79 5.91
CA ASP A 123 13.07 -15.21 6.74
C ASP A 123 11.91 -14.21 6.69
N VAL A 124 12.22 -12.91 6.55
CA VAL A 124 11.20 -11.85 6.41
C VAL A 124 10.55 -11.93 5.03
N VAL A 125 11.36 -12.09 3.97
CA VAL A 125 10.87 -12.29 2.60
C VAL A 125 9.96 -13.53 2.53
N GLN A 126 10.39 -14.65 3.11
CA GLN A 126 9.61 -15.88 3.14
C GLN A 126 8.29 -15.71 3.88
N ARG A 127 8.28 -15.00 5.02
CA ARG A 127 7.04 -14.70 5.75
C ARG A 127 6.08 -13.88 4.88
N MET A 128 6.57 -12.81 4.30
CA MET A 128 5.74 -11.87 3.55
C MET A 128 5.22 -12.49 2.24
N ALA A 129 6.09 -13.15 1.48
CA ALA A 129 5.72 -13.83 0.24
C ALA A 129 4.87 -15.09 0.50
N GLY A 130 5.10 -15.78 1.61
CA GLY A 130 4.36 -16.99 2.01
C GLY A 130 2.94 -16.71 2.50
N ASN A 131 2.66 -15.47 2.95
CA ASN A 131 1.32 -15.00 3.27
C ASN A 131 1.07 -13.64 2.64
N ILE A 132 0.77 -13.66 1.33
CA ILE A 132 0.60 -12.44 0.55
C ILE A 132 -0.62 -11.62 0.97
N GLN A 133 -1.68 -12.29 1.45
CA GLN A 133 -2.86 -11.61 1.98
C GLN A 133 -2.49 -10.80 3.23
N TRP A 134 -1.81 -11.42 4.20
CA TRP A 134 -1.31 -10.71 5.39
C TRP A 134 -0.39 -9.54 5.03
N THR A 135 0.52 -9.72 4.06
CA THR A 135 1.41 -8.63 3.60
C THR A 135 0.61 -7.47 3.01
N THR A 136 -0.41 -7.79 2.21
CA THR A 136 -1.29 -6.78 1.60
C THR A 136 -2.11 -6.04 2.66
N ASP A 137 -2.67 -6.77 3.63
CA ASP A 137 -3.45 -6.19 4.73
C ASP A 137 -2.57 -5.30 5.61
N LEU A 138 -1.34 -5.74 5.91
CA LEU A 138 -0.36 -4.96 6.64
C LEU A 138 0.00 -3.65 5.92
N GLY A 139 0.25 -3.72 4.61
CA GLY A 139 0.55 -2.54 3.79
C GLY A 139 -0.62 -1.57 3.72
N ASN A 140 -1.83 -2.08 3.51
CA ASN A 140 -3.05 -1.26 3.49
C ASN A 140 -3.30 -0.59 4.84
N ALA A 141 -3.15 -1.32 5.94
CA ALA A 141 -3.28 -0.77 7.28
C ALA A 141 -2.23 0.32 7.54
N PHE A 142 -0.98 0.10 7.15
CA PHE A 142 0.09 1.08 7.32
C PHE A 142 -0.15 2.36 6.50
N LEU A 143 -0.65 2.24 5.27
CA LEU A 143 -1.01 3.39 4.44
C LEU A 143 -2.22 4.17 4.97
N ALA A 144 -3.22 3.47 5.51
CA ALA A 144 -4.45 4.09 5.97
C ALA A 144 -4.37 4.65 7.40
N GLN A 145 -3.64 3.98 8.29
CA GLN A 145 -3.70 4.15 9.75
C GLN A 145 -2.32 4.02 10.40
N GLN A 146 -1.30 4.64 9.80
CA GLN A 146 0.10 4.52 10.24
C GLN A 146 0.29 4.68 11.76
N SER A 147 -0.31 5.71 12.37
CA SER A 147 -0.17 5.93 13.82
C SER A 147 -0.70 4.75 14.64
N ASP A 148 -1.88 4.24 14.30
CA ASP A 148 -2.51 3.14 15.04
C ASP A 148 -1.76 1.82 14.85
N VAL A 149 -1.18 1.59 13.67
CA VAL A 149 -0.29 0.45 13.39
C VAL A 149 0.95 0.52 14.29
N MET A 150 1.57 1.68 14.42
CA MET A 150 2.74 1.86 15.29
C MET A 150 2.36 1.70 16.77
N ASP A 151 1.20 2.20 17.19
CA ASP A 151 0.69 2.00 18.55
C ASP A 151 0.42 0.51 18.84
N ALA A 152 -0.15 -0.22 17.87
CA ALA A 152 -0.36 -1.66 17.98
C ALA A 152 0.96 -2.42 18.16
N VAL A 153 2.02 -2.03 17.43
CA VAL A 153 3.36 -2.62 17.62
C VAL A 153 3.84 -2.42 19.05
N GLN A 154 3.73 -1.20 19.60
CA GLN A 154 4.19 -0.93 20.96
C GLN A 154 3.36 -1.69 22.01
N ARG A 155 2.03 -1.77 21.84
CA ARG A 155 1.19 -2.63 22.68
C ARG A 155 1.65 -4.08 22.66
N MET A 156 1.99 -4.59 21.48
CA MET A 156 2.45 -5.97 21.34
C MET A 156 3.83 -6.22 21.96
N ARG A 157 4.75 -5.25 21.90
CA ARG A 157 6.03 -5.30 22.62
C ARG A 157 5.85 -5.34 24.14
N GLY A 158 5.02 -4.45 24.70
CA GLY A 158 4.71 -4.45 26.13
C GLY A 158 4.04 -5.75 26.60
N LYS A 159 3.16 -6.34 25.78
CA LYS A 159 2.57 -7.67 26.04
C LYS A 159 3.62 -8.80 26.05
N ALA A 160 4.66 -8.70 25.22
CA ALA A 160 5.74 -9.69 25.21
C ALA A 160 6.66 -9.56 26.43
N GLU A 161 7.02 -8.34 26.81
CA GLU A 161 7.86 -8.04 27.98
C GLU A 161 7.18 -8.49 29.29
N SER A 162 5.90 -8.15 29.46
CA SER A 162 5.13 -8.59 30.62
C SER A 162 5.06 -10.12 30.74
N LYS A 163 4.89 -10.86 29.63
CA LYS A 163 4.95 -12.32 29.64
C LYS A 163 6.34 -12.86 30.00
N GLY A 164 7.40 -12.19 29.60
CA GLY A 164 8.78 -12.50 29.99
C GLY A 164 9.00 -12.31 31.50
N THR A 165 8.46 -11.23 32.06
CA THR A 165 8.54 -10.90 33.49
C THR A 165 7.64 -11.80 34.35
N LEU A 166 6.46 -12.20 33.85
CA LEU A 166 5.56 -13.14 34.52
C LEU A 166 6.18 -14.53 34.68
N LYS A 167 7.07 -14.96 33.76
CA LYS A 167 7.83 -16.21 33.94
C LYS A 167 8.84 -16.14 35.09
N THR A 168 9.28 -14.95 35.47
CA THR A 168 10.28 -14.75 36.53
C THR A 168 9.63 -14.40 37.88
N SER A 169 8.33 -14.10 37.92
CA SER A 169 7.62 -13.65 39.13
C SER A 169 6.61 -14.63 39.72
N ALA A 170 6.27 -15.74 39.02
CA ALA A 170 5.33 -16.73 39.54
C ALA A 170 5.89 -17.61 40.68
N GLN A 171 7.19 -17.56 40.98
CA GLN A 171 7.79 -18.23 42.14
C GLN A 171 8.12 -17.31 43.32
N GLN A 172 7.80 -16.02 43.29
CA GLN A 172 7.98 -15.19 44.50
C GLN A 172 6.74 -15.33 45.40
N THR A 173 6.63 -16.50 46.03
CA THR A 173 5.82 -16.69 47.24
C THR A 173 6.69 -16.32 48.43
N VAL A 174 6.18 -15.37 49.21
CA VAL A 174 6.55 -14.86 50.56
C VAL A 174 7.76 -15.49 51.24
#